data_AF-A0A4V0WXL4-F1
#
_entry.id   AF-A0A4V0WXL4-F1
#
_cell.length_a   1.000
_cell.length_b   1.000
_cell.length_c   1.000
_cell.angle_alpha   90.00
_cell.angle_beta   90.00
_cell.angle_gamma   90.00
#
_symmetry.space_group_name_H-M   'P 1'
#
loop_
_entity.id
_entity.type
_entity.pdbx_description
1 polymer ?
#
loop_
_entity_poly.entity_id
_entity_poly.type
_entity_poly.pdbx_seq_one_letter_code
_entity_poly.pdbx_strand_id
1 'polypeptide(L)' 'MQDFVNENGLTFTNINDEPGEIFARFNVPYQPAWVFIAKDGTVTTRIGVLSDEELDQELTKLASS' A
#
# COMPACT_ATOMS: atom_id res chain seq x y z
N MET A 1 -6.71 -4.17 -15.53
CA MET A 1 -6.09 -3.23 -14.57
C MET A 1 -6.63 -1.82 -14.77
N GLN A 2 -6.53 -1.22 -15.96
CA GLN A 2 -7.05 0.13 -16.20
C GLN A 2 -8.57 0.29 -15.96
N ASP A 3 -9.38 -0.71 -16.32
CA ASP A 3 -10.84 -0.65 -16.08
C ASP A 3 -11.16 -0.54 -14.58
N PHE A 4 -10.50 -1.35 -13.74
CA PHE A 4 -10.65 -1.29 -12.28
C PHE A 4 -10.27 0.09 -11.71
N VAL A 5 -9.18 0.69 -12.21
CA VAL A 5 -8.75 2.04 -11.82
C VAL A 5 -9.84 3.07 -12.15
N ASN A 6 -10.41 3.00 -13.35
CA ASN A 6 -11.44 3.93 -13.80
C ASN A 6 -12.76 3.74 -13.05
N GLU A 7 -13.21 2.49 -12.86
CA GLU A 7 -14.45 2.13 -12.17
C GLU A 7 -14.45 2.57 -10.70
N ASN A 8 -13.28 2.52 -10.04
CA ASN A 8 -13.13 2.91 -8.63
C ASN A 8 -12.62 4.34 -8.45
N GLY A 9 -12.45 5.11 -9.53
CA GLY A 9 -12.04 6.52 -9.48
C GLY A 9 -10.68 6.75 -8.80
N LEU A 10 -9.72 5.83 -8.94
CA LEU A 10 -8.41 5.95 -8.29
C LEU A 10 -7.59 7.04 -8.99
N THR A 11 -7.16 8.05 -8.24
CA THR A 11 -6.47 9.25 -8.78
C THR A 11 -4.96 9.27 -8.52
N PHE A 12 -4.42 8.23 -7.88
CA PHE A 12 -3.00 8.07 -7.60
C PHE A 12 -2.31 7.08 -8.55
N THR A 13 -0.98 6.97 -8.44
CA THR A 13 -0.18 6.07 -9.30
C THR A 13 -0.56 4.62 -9.03
N ASN A 14 -0.98 3.91 -10.08
CA ASN A 14 -1.24 2.47 -10.05
C ASN A 14 -0.17 1.78 -10.90
N ILE A 15 0.43 0.71 -10.36
CA ILE A 15 1.51 -0.03 -11.02
C ILE A 15 0.99 -1.42 -11.42
N ASN A 16 1.24 -1.83 -12.66
CA ASN A 16 0.95 -3.21 -13.09
C ASN A 16 2.12 -4.12 -12.71
N ASP A 17 2.03 -4.78 -11.57
CA ASP A 17 3.05 -5.71 -11.04
C ASP A 17 2.76 -7.16 -11.47
N GLU A 18 2.50 -7.40 -12.76
CA GLU A 18 2.20 -8.74 -13.29
C GLU A 18 3.30 -9.78 -12.99
N PRO A 19 4.61 -9.44 -13.05
CA PRO A 19 5.68 -10.35 -12.62
C PRO A 19 5.77 -10.55 -11.10
N GLY A 20 5.12 -9.72 -10.29
CA GLY A 20 5.13 -9.79 -8.82
C GLY A 20 6.43 -9.28 -8.16
N GLU A 21 7.26 -8.51 -8.87
CA GLU A 21 8.55 -8.05 -8.37
C GLU A 21 8.40 -7.02 -7.24
N ILE A 22 7.38 -6.18 -7.27
CA ILE A 22 7.12 -5.20 -6.22
C ILE A 22 6.55 -5.90 -4.99
N PHE A 23 5.61 -6.83 -5.16
CA PHE A 23 5.11 -7.69 -4.08
C PHE A 23 6.27 -8.45 -3.40
N ALA A 24 7.15 -9.06 -4.19
CA ALA A 24 8.31 -9.77 -3.67
C ALA A 24 9.27 -8.85 -2.92
N ARG A 25 9.56 -7.64 -3.45
CA ARG A 25 10.45 -6.66 -2.81
C ARG A 25 9.98 -6.28 -1.40
N PHE A 26 8.69 -6.19 -1.18
CA PHE A 26 8.10 -5.81 0.10
C PHE A 26 7.57 -7.00 0.92
N ASN A 27 7.91 -8.24 0.53
CA ASN A 27 7.44 -9.46 1.17
C ASN A 27 5.91 -9.51 1.35
N VAL A 28 5.15 -9.04 0.36
CA VAL A 28 3.68 -9.12 0.33
C VAL A 28 3.26 -10.45 -0.30
N PRO A 29 2.72 -11.41 0.49
CA PRO A 29 2.39 -12.74 -0.03
C PRO A 29 1.05 -12.79 -0.77
N TYR A 30 0.12 -11.87 -0.44
CA TYR A 30 -1.21 -11.77 -1.04
C TYR A 30 -1.85 -10.43 -0.69
N GLN A 31 -2.84 -10.04 -1.49
CA GLN A 31 -3.71 -8.89 -1.26
C GLN A 31 -4.96 -9.25 -0.42
N PRO A 32 -5.59 -8.28 0.26
CA PRO A 32 -5.15 -6.89 0.45
C PRO A 32 -3.95 -6.78 1.38
N ALA A 33 -3.09 -5.79 1.13
CA ALA A 33 -1.92 -5.49 1.95
C ALA A 33 -1.53 -4.02 1.78
N TRP A 34 -0.85 -3.48 2.79
CA TRP A 34 -0.38 -2.10 2.85
C TRP A 34 1.09 -2.08 3.28
N VAL A 35 1.88 -1.24 2.62
CA VAL A 35 3.29 -1.03 2.93
C VAL A 35 3.50 0.46 3.20
N PHE A 36 3.85 0.78 4.44
CA PHE A 36 4.13 2.13 4.90
C PHE A 36 5.63 2.35 4.94
N ILE A 37 6.10 3.41 4.29
CA ILE A 37 7.54 3.72 4.17
C ILE A 37 7.77 5.10 4.80
N ALA A 38 8.53 5.16 5.89
CA ALA A 38 8.89 6.41 6.56
C ALA A 38 9.99 7.17 5.80
N LYS A 39 10.21 8.44 6.15
CA LYS A 39 11.21 9.31 5.49
C LYS A 39 12.64 8.78 5.59
N ASP A 40 12.95 8.05 6.67
CA ASP A 40 14.23 7.42 6.92
C ASP A 40 14.41 6.08 6.17
N GLY A 41 13.39 5.63 5.45
CA GLY A 41 13.37 4.36 4.73
C GLY A 41 12.90 3.17 5.56
N THR A 42 12.47 3.35 6.81
CA THR A 42 11.87 2.28 7.61
C THR A 42 10.57 1.80 6.96
N VAL A 43 10.41 0.48 6.83
CA VAL A 43 9.26 -0.16 6.18
C VAL A 43 8.42 -0.92 7.21
N THR A 44 7.12 -0.64 7.24
CA THR A 44 6.11 -1.36 8.02
C THR A 44 5.08 -1.96 7.09
N THR A 45 4.87 -3.28 7.19
CA THR A 45 3.88 -3.99 6.36
C THR A 45 2.69 -4.43 7.18
N ARG A 46 1.48 -4.24 6.65
CA ARG A 46 0.22 -4.71 7.22
C ARG A 46 -0.48 -5.60 6.18
N ILE A 47 -0.68 -6.87 6.53
CA ILE A 47 -1.39 -7.83 5.68
C ILE A 47 -2.86 -7.87 6.09
N GLY A 48 -3.76 -7.86 5.11
CA GLY A 48 -5.20 -7.88 5.31
C GLY A 48 -5.87 -6.53 5.04
N VAL A 49 -7.17 -6.51 5.29
CA VAL A 49 -7.99 -5.29 5.20
C VAL A 49 -7.55 -4.33 6.30
N LEU A 50 -7.55 -3.04 5.98
CA LEU A 50 -7.28 -1.97 6.92
C LEU A 50 -8.53 -1.09 6.99
N SER A 51 -8.99 -0.79 8.20
CA SER A 51 -10.07 0.18 8.40
C SER A 51 -9.58 1.62 8.21
N ASP A 52 -10.50 2.55 7.99
CA ASP A 52 -10.17 3.98 7.86
C ASP A 52 -9.45 4.51 9.12
N GLU A 53 -9.88 4.09 10.31
CA GLU A 53 -9.23 4.47 11.57
C GLU A 53 -7.79 3.94 11.67
N GLU A 54 -7.56 2.68 11.30
CA GLU A 54 -6.20 2.12 11.28
C GLU A 54 -5.32 2.80 10.24
N LEU A 55 -5.87 3.15 9.07
CA LEU A 55 -5.15 3.88 8.03
C LEU A 55 -4.73 5.27 8.53
N ASP A 56 -5.65 6.03 9.15
CA ASP A 56 -5.36 7.35 9.70
C ASP A 56 -4.28 7.30 10.80
N GLN A 57 -4.32 6.25 11.63
CA GLN A 57 -3.29 6.02 12.64
C GLN A 57 -1.91 5.77 12.02
N GLU A 58 -1.81 4.92 10.99
CA GLU A 58 -0.53 4.67 10.31
C GLU A 58 0.00 5.92 9.58
N LEU A 59 -0.87 6.70 8.94
CA LEU A 59 -0.49 7.96 8.29
C LEU A 59 -0.02 9.01 9.29
N THR A 60 -0.66 9.10 10.46
CA THR A 60 -0.25 10.01 11.53
C THR A 60 1.13 9.64 12.10
N LYS A 61 1.40 8.34 12.26
CA LYS A 61 2.73 7.85 12.65
C LYS A 61 3.79 8.24 11.62
N LEU A 62 3.52 8.04 10.33
CA LEU A 62 4.43 8.41 9.24
C LEU A 62 4.70 9.92 9.16
N ALA A 63 3.68 10.75 9.35
CA ALA A 63 3.84 12.20 9.32
C ALA A 63 4.74 12.72 10.44
N SER A 64 4.72 12.03 11.59
CA SER A 64 5.48 12.37 12.80
C SER A 64 6.90 11.79 12.83
N SER A 65 7.21 10.85 11.93
CA SER A 65 8.54 10.25 11.73
C SER A 65 9.47 11.05 10.82
#